data_AF-A0A1C6R931-F1
#
_entry.id   AF-A0A1C6R931-F1
#
_cell.length_a   1.000
_cell.length_b   1.000
_cell.length_c   1.000
_cell.angle_alpha   90.00
_cell.angle_beta   90.00
_cell.angle_gamma   90.00
#
_symmetry.space_group_name_H-M   'P 1'
#
loop_
_entity.id
_entity.type
_entity.pdbx_description
1 polymer ?
#
loop_
_entity_poly.entity_id
_entity_poly.type
_entity_poly.pdbx_seq_one_letter_code
_entity_poly.pdbx_strand_id
1 'polypeptide(L)'
;MSGPPNVGRKGDGLPLVAIHGNGVDHPLLLALDDCPAEPGCGERIYLDLPGFGGTPPLDGTGGLPALPMCDLRGARRSRANVHLEQPDIVHALLREWSGRVRSTIGGDPGEVRFGV
;
A
#
# COMPACT_ATOMS: atom_id res chain seq x y z
N MET A 1 -18.02 10.86 -14.07
CA MET A 1 -17.49 9.60 -13.53
C MET A 1 -15.99 9.68 -13.69
N SER A 2 -15.23 9.60 -12.61
CA SER A 2 -13.76 9.51 -12.69
C SER A 2 -13.36 8.24 -13.46
N GLY A 3 -12.28 8.33 -14.24
CA GLY A 3 -11.74 7.20 -15.00
C GLY A 3 -11.21 6.07 -14.09
N PRO A 4 -10.79 4.93 -14.68
CA PRO A 4 -10.30 3.79 -13.92
C PRO A 4 -9.03 4.13 -13.14
N PRO A 5 -8.77 3.45 -12.00
CA PRO A 5 -7.53 3.61 -11.26
C PRO A 5 -6.34 3.05 -12.04
N ASN A 6 -5.18 3.67 -11.87
CA ASN A 6 -3.90 3.13 -12.30
C ASN A 6 -3.43 2.10 -11.27
N VAL A 7 -3.16 0.88 -11.73
CA VAL A 7 -2.89 -0.29 -10.87
C VAL A 7 -1.71 -1.08 -11.41
N GLY A 8 -0.71 -1.31 -10.57
CA GLY A 8 0.36 -2.30 -10.78
C GLY A 8 0.02 -3.62 -10.09
N ARG A 9 0.26 -4.75 -10.77
CA ARG A 9 0.05 -6.10 -10.21
C ARG A 9 1.30 -6.96 -10.35
N LYS A 10 1.64 -7.73 -9.32
CA LYS A 10 2.77 -8.68 -9.34
C LYS A 10 2.48 -9.93 -8.52
N GLY A 11 2.92 -11.09 -9.01
CA GLY A 11 2.72 -12.39 -8.36
C GLY A 11 1.28 -12.90 -8.47
N ASP A 12 0.96 -13.91 -7.68
CA ASP A 12 -0.33 -14.61 -7.63
C ASP A 12 -0.66 -15.08 -6.20
N GLY A 13 -1.88 -15.57 -5.99
CA GLY A 13 -2.35 -16.07 -4.68
C GLY A 13 -3.19 -15.06 -3.90
N LEU A 14 -3.10 -15.07 -2.57
CA LEU A 14 -3.90 -14.19 -1.69
C LEU A 14 -3.60 -12.71 -2.01
N PRO A 15 -4.61 -11.87 -2.34
CA PRO A 15 -4.35 -10.50 -2.74
C PRO A 15 -3.99 -9.60 -1.55
N LEU A 16 -2.90 -8.85 -1.72
CA LEU A 16 -2.39 -7.80 -0.85
C LEU A 16 -2.51 -6.46 -1.55
N VAL A 17 -3.36 -5.58 -1.04
CA VAL A 17 -3.53 -4.22 -1.57
C VAL A 17 -2.61 -3.25 -0.81
N ALA A 18 -1.71 -2.58 -1.53
CA ALA A 18 -0.78 -1.61 -0.98
C ALA A 18 -1.20 -0.18 -1.36
N ILE A 19 -1.32 0.68 -0.35
CA ILE A 19 -1.75 2.08 -0.48
C ILE A 19 -0.56 2.99 -0.14
N HIS A 20 -0.25 3.93 -1.02
CA HIS A 20 0.87 4.86 -0.81
C HIS A 20 0.49 6.00 0.15
N GLY A 21 1.49 6.65 0.74
CA GLY A 21 1.30 7.85 1.55
C GLY A 21 0.93 9.09 0.73
N ASN A 22 0.60 10.20 1.40
CA ASN A 22 0.27 11.45 0.71
C ASN A 22 1.48 12.05 -0.05
N GLY A 23 1.24 12.58 -1.26
CA GLY A 23 2.26 13.29 -2.05
C GLY A 23 3.22 12.40 -2.84
N VAL A 24 2.91 11.11 -2.96
CA VAL A 24 3.66 10.11 -3.74
C VAL A 24 2.66 9.24 -4.50
N ASP A 25 3.13 8.36 -5.37
CA ASP A 25 2.35 7.41 -6.16
C ASP A 25 2.86 5.97 -5.95
N HIS A 26 2.16 4.99 -6.52
CA HIS A 26 2.41 3.57 -6.31
C HIS A 26 3.82 3.07 -6.72
N PRO A 27 4.55 3.68 -7.69
CA PRO A 27 5.94 3.30 -7.98
C PRO A 27 6.87 3.32 -6.76
N LEU A 28 6.62 4.20 -5.78
CA LEU A 28 7.38 4.23 -4.53
C LEU A 28 7.27 2.92 -3.72
N LEU A 29 6.15 2.20 -3.87
CA LEU A 29 5.88 0.95 -3.17
C LEU A 29 6.49 -0.25 -3.89
N LEU A 30 7.00 -0.10 -5.11
CA LEU A 30 7.67 -1.20 -5.84
C LEU A 30 8.96 -1.64 -5.15
N ALA A 31 9.57 -0.78 -4.32
CA ALA A 31 10.68 -1.18 -3.46
C ALA A 31 10.29 -2.30 -2.47
N LEU A 32 8.99 -2.50 -2.21
CA LEU A 32 8.50 -3.62 -1.42
C LEU A 32 8.47 -4.94 -2.19
N ASP A 33 8.82 -4.99 -3.48
CA ASP A 33 8.78 -6.23 -4.29
C ASP A 33 9.96 -7.18 -4.05
N ASP A 34 11.04 -6.73 -3.41
CA ASP A 34 12.15 -7.62 -3.07
C ASP A 34 11.80 -8.52 -1.85
N CYS A 35 10.92 -8.06 -0.97
CA CYS A 35 10.31 -8.86 0.09
C CYS A 35 9.51 -10.11 -0.38
N PRO A 36 8.60 -9.99 -1.38
CA PRO A 36 7.53 -10.93 -1.65
C PRO A 36 7.74 -11.69 -2.97
N ALA A 37 8.97 -11.67 -3.50
CA ALA A 37 9.41 -12.56 -4.56
C ALA A 37 9.55 -14.02 -4.09
N GLU A 38 9.43 -14.27 -2.78
CA GLU A 38 9.41 -15.63 -2.22
C GLU A 38 8.09 -16.35 -2.51
N PRO A 39 8.13 -17.69 -2.68
CA PRO A 39 6.93 -18.50 -2.78
C PRO A 39 5.95 -18.23 -1.61
N GLY A 40 4.69 -17.97 -1.95
CA GLY A 40 3.62 -17.78 -0.97
C GLY A 40 3.37 -16.35 -0.53
N CYS A 41 4.06 -15.34 -1.06
CA CYS A 41 3.87 -13.94 -0.67
C CYS A 41 2.61 -13.23 -1.21
N GLY A 42 1.77 -13.93 -2.00
CA GLY A 42 0.47 -13.42 -2.46
C GLY A 42 0.55 -12.45 -3.63
N GLU A 43 -0.59 -12.18 -4.27
CA GLU A 43 -0.71 -11.21 -5.36
C GLU A 43 -0.58 -9.80 -4.78
N ARG A 44 0.33 -8.98 -5.29
CA ARG A 44 0.52 -7.60 -4.85
C ARG A 44 -0.18 -6.66 -5.79
N ILE A 45 -1.02 -5.80 -5.24
CA ILE A 45 -1.84 -4.84 -5.96
C ILE A 45 -1.47 -3.45 -5.46
N TYR A 46 -0.77 -2.69 -6.30
CA TYR A 46 -0.30 -1.34 -6.03
C TYR A 46 -1.23 -0.35 -6.71
N LEU A 47 -1.90 0.50 -5.94
CA LEU A 47 -2.91 1.44 -6.46
C LEU A 47 -2.45 2.89 -6.30
N ASP A 48 -2.57 3.68 -7.36
CA ASP A 48 -2.53 5.13 -7.29
C ASP A 48 -3.84 5.68 -6.72
N LEU A 49 -3.76 6.46 -5.64
CA LEU A 49 -4.90 7.17 -5.08
C LEU A 49 -5.45 8.20 -6.08
N PRO A 50 -6.73 8.59 -5.99
CA PRO A 50 -7.31 9.58 -6.89
C PRO A 50 -6.56 10.92 -6.92
N GLY A 51 -6.17 11.35 -8.12
CA GLY A 51 -5.40 12.58 -8.34
C GLY A 51 -3.89 12.42 -8.15
N PHE A 52 -3.40 11.19 -7.96
CA PHE A 52 -1.98 10.85 -7.87
C PHE A 52 -1.58 9.91 -9.01
N GLY A 53 -0.31 10.01 -9.43
CA GLY A 53 0.26 9.17 -10.49
C GLY A 53 -0.58 9.20 -11.76
N GLY A 54 -1.01 8.02 -12.21
CA GLY A 54 -1.86 7.83 -13.39
C GLY A 54 -3.37 7.82 -13.10
N THR A 55 -3.81 7.89 -11.84
CA THR A 55 -5.24 7.81 -11.49
C THR A 55 -5.91 9.19 -11.59
N PRO A 56 -7.00 9.33 -12.37
CA PRO A 56 -7.77 10.58 -12.41
C PRO A 56 -8.31 10.98 -11.03
N PRO A 57 -8.44 12.28 -10.73
CA PRO A 57 -9.13 12.73 -9.52
C PRO A 57 -10.60 12.29 -9.52
N LEU A 58 -11.17 12.10 -8.32
CA LEU A 58 -12.61 11.87 -8.16
C LEU A 58 -13.40 13.13 -8.53
N ASP A 59 -14.62 12.92 -9.02
CA ASP A 59 -15.59 14.01 -9.13
C ASP A 59 -16.06 14.40 -7.71
N GLY A 60 -15.92 15.68 -7.34
CA GLY A 60 -16.36 16.21 -6.03
C GLY A 60 -15.32 16.17 -4.92
N THR A 61 -15.74 16.52 -3.69
CA THR A 61 -14.88 16.53 -2.49
C THR A 61 -14.74 15.12 -1.92
N GLY A 62 -13.64 14.43 -2.26
CA GLY A 62 -13.32 13.11 -1.72
C GLY A 62 -11.84 12.79 -1.62
N GLY A 63 -10.96 13.71 -2.07
CA GLY A 63 -9.53 13.58 -1.82
C GLY A 63 -9.13 14.23 -0.49
N LEU A 64 -7.83 14.20 -0.20
CA LEU A 64 -7.19 15.05 0.80
C LEU A 64 -7.04 16.56 0.43
N PRO A 65 -7.58 17.17 -0.65
CA PRO A 65 -7.31 18.59 -0.95
C PRO A 65 -8.16 19.57 -0.13
N ALA A 66 -8.89 19.13 0.91
CA ALA A 66 -9.39 20.04 1.94
C ALA A 66 -8.25 20.64 2.80
N LEU A 67 -7.03 20.10 2.69
CA LEU A 67 -5.81 20.79 3.12
C LEU A 67 -5.19 21.46 1.88
N PRO A 68 -5.12 22.80 1.80
CA PRO A 68 -4.57 23.48 0.64
C PRO A 68 -3.13 23.01 0.38
N MET A 69 -2.95 22.34 -0.77
CA MET A 69 -1.67 21.80 -1.23
C MET A 69 -0.67 22.90 -1.67
N CYS A 70 -1.03 24.18 -1.55
CA CYS A 70 -0.22 25.31 -1.97
C CYS A 70 0.82 25.81 -0.95
N ASP A 71 0.86 25.30 0.30
CA ASP A 71 1.78 25.85 1.33
C ASP A 71 2.87 24.87 1.85
N LEU A 72 2.94 23.63 1.37
CA LEU A 72 4.00 22.70 1.82
C LEU A 72 5.31 22.80 1.02
N ARG A 73 5.51 23.85 0.21
CA ARG A 73 6.84 24.14 -0.37
C ARG A 73 7.92 24.41 0.70
N GLY A 74 7.52 24.68 1.95
CA GLY A 74 8.41 24.79 3.11
C GLY A 74 8.49 23.56 4.02
N ALA A 75 7.57 22.58 3.89
CA ALA A 75 7.57 21.39 4.75
C ALA A 75 8.31 20.24 4.07
N ARG A 76 9.61 20.40 3.84
CA ARG A 76 10.53 19.26 3.77
C ARG A 76 10.68 18.69 5.18
N ARG A 77 9.63 18.11 5.74
CA ARG A 77 9.84 17.01 6.68
C ARG A 77 10.20 15.84 5.79
N SER A 78 11.46 15.41 5.84
CA SER A 78 11.92 14.17 5.24
C SER A 78 10.88 13.10 5.53
N ARG A 79 10.05 12.76 4.55
CA ARG A 79 9.15 11.61 4.65
C ARG A 79 10.06 10.40 4.49
N ALA A 80 10.71 10.03 5.59
CA ALA A 80 11.50 8.82 5.70
C ALA A 80 10.51 7.67 5.52
N ASN A 81 10.52 7.10 4.32
CA ASN A 81 9.74 5.92 4.03
C ASN A 81 10.52 4.76 4.62
N VAL A 82 10.04 4.19 5.74
CA VAL A 82 10.76 3.14 6.47
C VAL A 82 11.10 1.94 5.58
N HIS A 83 10.30 1.68 4.54
CA HIS A 83 10.60 0.62 3.57
C HIS A 83 11.76 0.92 2.63
N LEU A 84 12.12 2.20 2.46
CA LEU A 84 13.32 2.61 1.74
C LEU A 84 14.54 2.68 2.67
N GLU A 85 14.33 3.16 3.91
CA GLU A 85 15.42 3.35 4.89
C GLU A 85 15.83 2.06 5.59
N GLN A 86 14.88 1.15 5.82
CA GLN A 86 15.03 -0.10 6.56
C GLN A 86 14.32 -1.26 5.83
N PRO A 87 14.69 -1.56 4.57
CA PRO A 87 14.01 -2.56 3.75
C PRO A 87 13.95 -3.92 4.44
N ASP A 88 15.05 -4.38 5.04
CA ASP A 88 15.10 -5.71 5.69
C ASP A 88 14.11 -5.87 6.84
N ILE A 89 13.93 -4.83 7.67
CA ILE A 89 12.99 -4.84 8.80
C ILE A 89 11.55 -4.90 8.27
N VAL A 90 11.24 -4.06 7.29
CA VAL A 90 9.91 -4.05 6.66
C VAL A 90 9.62 -5.39 6.00
N HIS A 91 10.61 -5.99 5.35
CA HIS A 91 10.47 -7.27 4.70
C HIS A 91 10.19 -8.39 5.70
N ALA A 92 10.91 -8.43 6.82
CA ALA A 92 10.68 -9.39 7.89
C ALA A 92 9.26 -9.29 8.48
N LEU A 93 8.79 -8.07 8.74
CA LEU A 93 7.45 -7.82 9.28
C LEU A 93 6.34 -8.20 8.29
N LEU A 94 6.51 -7.87 7.00
CA LEU A 94 5.55 -8.24 5.96
C LEU A 94 5.45 -9.77 5.80
N ARG A 95 6.58 -10.49 5.85
CA ARG A 95 6.60 -11.96 5.82
C ARG A 95 5.86 -12.56 7.02
N GLU A 96 6.16 -12.06 8.22
CA GLU A 96 5.54 -12.54 9.47
C GLU A 96 4.02 -12.29 9.49
N TRP A 97 3.59 -11.07 9.16
CA TRP A 97 2.17 -10.74 9.05
C TRP A 97 1.45 -11.57 7.97
N SER A 98 2.06 -11.74 6.79
CA SER A 98 1.49 -12.56 5.72
C SER A 98 1.31 -14.02 6.15
N GLY A 99 2.24 -14.55 6.94
CA GLY A 99 2.13 -15.87 7.56
C GLY A 99 0.92 -15.98 8.49
N ARG A 100 0.72 -14.99 9.36
CA ARG A 100 -0.45 -14.93 10.27
C ARG A 100 -1.77 -14.88 9.49
N VAL A 101 -1.88 -14.01 8.48
CA VAL A 101 -3.10 -13.88 7.67
C VAL A 101 -3.45 -15.20 6.99
N ARG A 102 -2.46 -15.91 6.41
CA ARG A 102 -2.69 -17.23 5.82
C ARG A 102 -3.12 -18.26 6.84
N SER A 103 -2.55 -18.25 8.04
CA SER A 103 -2.97 -19.14 9.13
C SER A 103 -4.41 -18.84 9.57
N THR A 104 -4.84 -17.57 9.58
CA THR A 104 -6.21 -17.18 9.92
C THR A 104 -7.19 -17.58 8.83
N ILE A 105 -6.85 -17.38 7.56
CA ILE A 105 -7.73 -17.70 6.43
C ILE A 105 -7.78 -19.21 6.15
N GLY A 106 -6.67 -19.93 6.42
CA GLY A 106 -6.59 -21.39 6.31
C GLY A 106 -7.09 -22.14 7.55
N GLY A 107 -7.28 -21.44 8.67
CA GLY A 107 -8.05 -21.91 9.82
C GLY A 107 -9.55 -21.67 9.62
N ASP A 108 -10.39 -22.39 10.35
CA ASP A 108 -11.85 -22.19 10.30
C ASP A 108 -12.20 -20.70 10.54
N PRO A 109 -12.84 -19.99 9.59
CA PRO A 109 -13.08 -18.55 9.66
C PRO A 109 -14.00 -18.08 10.81
N GLY A 110 -14.44 -19.00 11.68
CA GLY A 110 -15.38 -18.75 12.77
C GLY A 110 -14.83 -18.03 14.02
N GLU A 111 -13.51 -17.79 14.14
CA GLU A 111 -12.97 -17.18 15.37
C GLU A 111 -11.89 -16.12 15.10
N VAL A 112 -12.29 -14.98 14.53
CA VAL A 112 -11.49 -13.75 14.61
C VAL A 112 -11.86 -13.01 15.89
N ARG A 113 -11.11 -13.22 16.98
CA ARG A 113 -11.21 -12.41 18.21
C ARG A 113 -10.30 -11.20 18.09
N PHE A 114 -10.89 -10.02 17.89
CA PHE A 114 -10.21 -8.75 18.11
C PHE A 114 -10.24 -8.44 19.62
N GLY A 115 -9.11 -8.68 20.30
CA GLY A 115 -8.91 -8.20 21.67
C GLY A 115 -8.41 -6.75 21.64
N VAL A 116 -9.10 -5.89 22.38
CA VAL A 116 -8.64 -4.54 22.79
C VAL A 116 -7.68 -4.63 23.96
#